data_AF-A0A932ZNI7-F1
#
_entry.id   AF-A0A932ZNI7-F1
#
_cell.length_a   1.000
_cell.length_b   1.000
_cell.length_c   1.000
_cell.angle_alpha   90.00
_cell.angle_beta   90.00
_cell.angle_gamma   90.00
#
_symmetry.space_group_name_H-M   'P 1'
#
loop_
_entity.id
_entity.type
_entity.pdbx_description
1 polymer ?
#
loop_
_entity_poly.entity_id
_entity_poly.type
_entity_poly.pdbx_seq_one_letter_code
_entity_poly.pdbx_strand_id
1 'polypeptide(L)'
;MDITLPTEAHLARIYFELGRAGARAVGEKKPWPYHIENREALLTLAADWSRFDPRLLEILVQYGGRAWETLQPQKLRQNLAAMESPQALGVIAAFIQTADPLARERNLFWDYVVKGLRPVEAQFYFRDLYPLGSRLAQRAARESLAEFKRWGFLGLSRIVIDPATRQAAGTWDQESRHNILKRLFREKGTLQISDYLKEIEQTLSRQQALLDLKSLKAKQKGKGRSAHWILRPAPRGSG
;
A
#
# COMPACT_ATOMS: atom_id res chain seq x y z
N MET A 1 -14.49 19.91 -7.43
CA MET A 1 -13.64 20.04 -8.64
C MET A 1 -14.10 18.95 -9.59
N ASP A 2 -14.28 19.24 -10.87
CA ASP A 2 -14.54 18.19 -11.86
C ASP A 2 -13.20 17.49 -12.16
N ILE A 3 -12.94 16.35 -11.49
CA ILE A 3 -11.67 15.64 -11.61
C ILE A 3 -11.73 14.78 -12.87
N THR A 4 -11.28 15.33 -14.00
CA THR A 4 -11.04 14.54 -15.21
C THR A 4 -9.89 13.57 -15.00
N LEU A 5 -9.94 12.42 -15.68
CA LEU A 5 -8.85 11.44 -15.67
C LEU A 5 -7.50 12.12 -15.97
N PRO A 6 -6.44 11.88 -15.17
CA PRO A 6 -5.17 12.54 -15.38
C PRO A 6 -4.52 12.06 -16.68
N THR A 7 -4.09 13.01 -17.52
CA THR A 7 -3.23 12.75 -18.68
C THR A 7 -1.77 12.72 -18.25
N GLU A 8 -0.85 12.27 -19.11
CA GLU A 8 0.58 12.37 -18.84
C GLU A 8 1.04 13.81 -18.59
N ALA A 9 0.49 14.79 -19.31
CA ALA A 9 0.79 16.20 -19.10
C ALA A 9 0.30 16.68 -17.72
N HIS A 10 -0.86 16.19 -17.27
CA HIS A 10 -1.35 16.41 -15.92
C HIS A 10 -0.39 15.78 -14.89
N LEU A 11 0.01 14.51 -15.05
CA LEU A 11 0.96 13.89 -14.12
C LEU A 11 2.31 14.62 -14.08
N ALA A 12 2.88 14.98 -15.23
CA ALA A 12 4.13 15.76 -15.27
C ALA A 12 4.00 17.07 -14.50
N ARG A 13 2.86 17.73 -14.60
CA ARG A 13 2.58 18.99 -13.92
C ARG A 13 2.33 18.84 -12.42
N ILE A 14 1.66 17.77 -11.98
CA ILE A 14 1.47 17.54 -10.54
C ILE A 14 2.80 17.24 -9.85
N TYR A 15 3.69 16.48 -10.50
CA TYR A 15 5.04 16.25 -10.00
C TYR A 15 5.84 17.54 -9.87
N PHE A 16 5.71 18.46 -10.83
CA PHE A 16 6.34 19.78 -10.75
C PHE A 16 5.86 20.58 -9.54
N GLU A 17 4.54 20.68 -9.34
CA GLU A 17 3.99 21.45 -8.22
C GLU A 17 4.29 20.80 -6.85
N LEU A 18 4.27 19.46 -6.77
CA LEU A 18 4.70 18.74 -5.57
C LEU A 18 6.18 18.98 -5.26
N GLY A 19 7.04 18.99 -6.29
CA GLY A 19 8.45 19.35 -6.16
C GLY A 19 8.64 20.75 -5.59
N ARG A 20 7.87 21.74 -6.10
CA ARG A 20 7.87 23.11 -5.56
C ARG A 20 7.35 23.20 -4.13
N ALA A 21 6.42 22.34 -3.74
CA ALA A 21 5.95 22.21 -2.36
C ALA A 21 6.95 21.49 -1.43
N GLY A 22 8.08 21.03 -1.97
CA GLY A 22 9.18 20.38 -1.25
C GLY A 22 9.15 18.86 -1.28
N ALA A 23 8.22 18.23 -2.01
CA ALA A 23 8.22 16.78 -2.19
C ALA A 23 9.40 16.30 -3.05
N ARG A 24 9.77 15.03 -2.93
CA ARG A 24 10.81 14.41 -3.77
C ARG A 24 10.20 14.03 -5.13
N ALA A 25 9.84 15.04 -5.92
CA ALA A 25 9.22 14.88 -7.22
C ALA A 25 9.92 15.76 -8.26
N VAL A 26 10.09 15.20 -9.46
CA VAL A 26 10.60 15.93 -10.63
C VAL A 26 9.54 15.83 -11.71
N GLY A 27 9.09 16.98 -12.18
CA GLY A 27 8.08 17.10 -13.22
C GLY A 27 8.32 18.31 -14.10
N GLU A 28 7.37 18.60 -14.97
CA GLU A 28 7.46 19.67 -15.96
C GLU A 28 6.33 20.69 -15.81
N LYS A 29 6.63 21.96 -16.08
CA LYS A 29 5.62 23.01 -16.15
C LYS A 29 4.81 22.90 -17.46
N LYS A 30 3.82 22.01 -17.48
CA LYS A 30 2.81 21.89 -18.55
C LYS A 30 1.57 22.75 -18.28
N PRO A 31 0.74 23.05 -19.30
CA PRO A 31 -0.58 23.64 -19.12
C PRO A 31 -1.41 22.84 -18.11
N TRP A 32 -2.22 23.56 -17.33
CA TRP A 32 -2.90 22.99 -16.17
C TRP A 32 -4.27 23.64 -15.98
N PRO A 33 -5.37 22.86 -16.04
CA PRO A 33 -6.71 23.43 -15.95
C PRO A 33 -7.20 23.63 -14.51
N TYR A 34 -6.47 23.16 -13.49
CA TYR A 34 -6.95 23.18 -12.11
C TYR A 34 -6.46 24.41 -11.34
N HIS A 35 -7.34 25.03 -10.55
CA HIS A 35 -6.96 26.08 -9.63
C HIS A 35 -6.57 25.48 -8.28
N ILE A 36 -5.30 25.61 -7.89
CA ILE A 36 -4.77 25.09 -6.63
C ILE A 36 -4.47 26.26 -5.70
N GLU A 37 -5.34 26.46 -4.71
CA GLU A 37 -5.25 27.59 -3.79
C GLU A 37 -4.15 27.43 -2.75
N ASN A 38 -3.87 26.19 -2.33
CA ASN A 38 -2.94 25.89 -1.25
C ASN A 38 -2.33 24.49 -1.39
N ARG A 39 -1.34 24.20 -0.53
CA ARG A 39 -0.62 22.93 -0.51
C ARG A 39 -1.54 21.75 -0.16
N GLU A 40 -2.53 21.96 0.69
CA GLU A 40 -3.49 20.91 1.05
C GLU A 40 -4.38 20.52 -0.12
N ALA A 41 -4.83 21.50 -0.92
CA ALA A 41 -5.60 21.25 -2.15
C ALA A 41 -4.76 20.49 -3.19
N LEU A 42 -3.47 20.83 -3.30
CA LEU A 42 -2.53 20.07 -4.14
C LEU A 42 -2.43 18.61 -3.69
N LEU A 43 -2.29 18.37 -2.39
CA LEU A 43 -2.16 17.03 -1.83
C LEU A 43 -3.43 16.19 -2.01
N THR A 44 -4.61 16.78 -1.85
CA THR A 44 -5.86 16.05 -2.06
C THR A 44 -6.07 15.68 -3.52
N LEU A 45 -5.77 16.58 -4.45
CA LEU A 45 -5.79 16.24 -5.88
C LEU A 45 -4.77 15.14 -6.21
N ALA A 46 -3.56 15.25 -5.67
CA ALA A 46 -2.52 14.25 -5.87
C ALA A 46 -2.92 12.90 -5.26
N ALA A 47 -3.60 12.88 -4.12
CA ALA A 47 -4.10 11.67 -3.49
C ALA A 47 -5.10 10.94 -4.39
N ASP A 48 -6.06 11.64 -4.98
CA ASP A 48 -6.97 11.04 -5.97
C ASP A 48 -6.19 10.49 -7.17
N TRP A 49 -5.23 11.25 -7.68
CA TRP A 49 -4.44 10.85 -8.84
C TRP A 49 -3.43 9.74 -8.58
N SER A 50 -3.09 9.49 -7.31
CA SER A 50 -2.20 8.38 -6.94
C SER A 50 -2.77 7.01 -7.30
N ARG A 51 -4.08 6.93 -7.57
CA ARG A 51 -4.74 5.75 -8.13
C ARG A 51 -4.39 5.47 -9.60
N PHE A 52 -3.71 6.38 -10.28
CA PHE A 52 -3.29 6.24 -11.68
C PHE A 52 -1.77 6.09 -11.84
N ASP A 53 -0.98 6.54 -10.86
CA ASP A 53 0.48 6.40 -10.89
C ASP A 53 1.01 5.94 -9.51
N PRO A 54 1.56 4.72 -9.40
CA PRO A 54 2.16 4.22 -8.16
C PRO A 54 3.28 5.11 -7.59
N ARG A 55 4.03 5.82 -8.43
CA ARG A 55 5.10 6.72 -7.97
C ARG A 55 4.52 7.91 -7.21
N LEU A 56 3.34 8.37 -7.60
CA LEU A 56 2.67 9.48 -6.93
C LEU A 56 2.24 9.08 -5.51
N LEU A 57 1.73 7.85 -5.32
CA LEU A 57 1.44 7.33 -3.98
C LEU A 57 2.69 7.34 -3.09
N GLU A 58 3.82 6.88 -3.62
CA GLU A 58 5.08 6.87 -2.89
C GLU A 58 5.53 8.28 -2.48
N ILE A 59 5.50 9.23 -3.42
CA ILE A 59 5.85 10.63 -3.14
C ILE A 59 4.96 11.22 -2.04
N LEU A 60 3.66 10.92 -2.06
CA LEU A 60 2.71 11.47 -1.09
C LEU A 60 2.91 10.88 0.31
N VAL A 61 3.22 9.59 0.41
CA VAL A 61 3.55 8.94 1.69
C VAL A 61 4.84 9.56 2.25
N GLN A 62 5.89 9.70 1.44
CA GLN A 62 7.15 10.31 1.88
C GLN A 62 6.96 11.78 2.30
N TYR A 63 6.25 12.55 1.48
CA TYR A 63 6.00 13.96 1.76
C TYR A 63 5.12 14.16 2.98
N GLY A 64 3.99 13.44 3.05
CA GLY A 64 3.06 13.50 4.18
C GLY A 64 3.70 13.03 5.49
N GLY A 65 4.61 12.04 5.44
CA GLY A 65 5.36 11.59 6.61
C GLY A 65 6.31 12.64 7.18
N ARG A 66 6.90 13.49 6.32
CA ARG A 66 7.90 14.49 6.70
C ARG A 66 7.33 15.90 6.92
N ALA A 67 6.35 16.32 6.12
CA ALA A 67 5.86 17.70 6.09
C ALA A 67 4.62 17.93 6.95
N TRP A 68 4.14 16.91 7.69
CA TRP A 68 2.87 16.95 8.44
C TRP A 68 2.74 18.16 9.37
N GLU A 69 3.82 18.58 10.03
CA GLU A 69 3.83 19.75 10.94
C GLU A 69 3.50 21.07 10.24
N THR A 70 3.78 21.16 8.95
CA THR A 70 3.53 22.37 8.15
C THR A 70 2.20 22.33 7.40
N LEU A 71 1.52 21.18 7.41
CA LEU A 71 0.22 21.00 6.77
C LEU A 71 -0.90 21.40 7.73
N GLN A 72 -1.97 21.96 7.17
CA GLN A 72 -3.15 22.34 7.94
C GLN A 72 -4.18 21.20 7.88
N PRO A 73 -4.38 20.44 8.97
CA PRO A 73 -5.21 19.24 8.92
C PRO A 73 -6.69 19.58 8.64
N GLN A 74 -7.15 20.75 9.07
CA GLN A 74 -8.50 21.24 8.79
C GLN A 74 -8.72 21.51 7.30
N LYS A 75 -7.72 22.06 6.59
CA LYS A 75 -7.80 22.30 5.14
C LYS A 75 -7.80 21.00 4.35
N LEU A 76 -6.97 20.03 4.74
CA LEU A 76 -7.02 18.68 4.15
C LEU A 76 -8.44 18.08 4.28
N ARG A 77 -9.05 18.21 5.46
CA ARG A 77 -10.43 17.74 5.70
C ARG A 77 -11.47 18.46 4.85
N GLN A 78 -11.37 19.78 4.72
CA GLN A 78 -12.30 20.57 3.89
C GLN A 78 -12.26 20.11 2.43
N ASN A 79 -11.07 19.78 1.92
CA ASN A 79 -10.90 19.31 0.56
C ASN A 79 -11.41 17.87 0.32
N LEU A 80 -11.62 17.06 1.37
CA LEU A 80 -12.12 15.67 1.22
C LEU A 80 -13.47 15.62 0.51
N ALA A 81 -14.36 16.59 0.74
CA ALA A 81 -15.69 16.61 0.12
C ALA A 81 -15.63 16.82 -1.40
N ALA A 82 -14.52 17.37 -1.91
CA ALA A 82 -14.31 17.61 -3.33
C ALA A 82 -13.56 16.46 -4.03
N MET A 83 -13.08 15.46 -3.27
CA MET A 83 -12.35 14.31 -3.82
C MET A 83 -13.32 13.28 -4.39
N GLU A 84 -12.92 12.66 -5.51
CA GLU A 84 -13.65 11.51 -6.05
C GLU A 84 -13.50 10.30 -5.11
N SER A 85 -12.32 10.15 -4.51
CA SER A 85 -11.96 8.99 -3.70
C SER A 85 -11.24 9.40 -2.41
N PRO A 86 -11.93 10.02 -1.44
CA PRO A 86 -11.34 10.48 -0.16
C PRO A 86 -10.50 9.41 0.56
N GLN A 87 -10.87 8.14 0.41
CA GLN A 87 -10.20 6.98 1.00
C GLN A 87 -8.76 6.79 0.48
N ALA A 88 -8.39 7.37 -0.66
CA ALA A 88 -7.01 7.40 -1.12
C ALA A 88 -6.09 8.11 -0.13
N LEU A 89 -6.57 9.20 0.50
CA LEU A 89 -5.85 9.85 1.60
C LEU A 89 -5.79 8.96 2.84
N GLY A 90 -6.82 8.14 3.04
CA GLY A 90 -6.83 7.06 4.03
C GLY A 90 -5.69 6.06 3.84
N VAL A 91 -5.49 5.59 2.62
CA VAL A 91 -4.39 4.68 2.26
C VAL A 91 -3.04 5.33 2.52
N ILE A 92 -2.85 6.58 2.10
CA ILE A 92 -1.63 7.36 2.36
C ILE A 92 -1.37 7.45 3.88
N ALA A 93 -2.38 7.84 4.66
CA ALA A 93 -2.31 7.91 6.11
C ALA A 93 -1.92 6.56 6.74
N ALA A 94 -2.53 5.45 6.27
CA ALA A 94 -2.23 4.12 6.79
C ALA A 94 -0.76 3.74 6.56
N PHE A 95 -0.20 4.02 5.38
CA PHE A 95 1.23 3.79 5.10
C PHE A 95 2.15 4.67 5.94
N ILE A 96 1.81 5.95 6.14
CA ILE A 96 2.59 6.84 7.00
C ILE A 96 2.61 6.33 8.46
N GLN A 97 1.47 5.86 8.95
CA GLN A 97 1.32 5.34 10.30
C GLN A 97 2.09 4.02 10.50
N THR A 98 2.08 3.11 9.52
CA THR A 98 2.84 1.85 9.62
C THR A 98 4.33 2.03 9.42
N ALA A 99 4.76 3.08 8.71
CA ALA A 99 6.18 3.38 8.51
C ALA A 99 6.93 3.69 9.81
N ASP A 100 6.29 4.43 10.72
CA ASP A 100 6.84 4.71 12.05
C ASP A 100 5.69 4.86 13.08
N PRO A 101 5.33 3.73 13.73
CA PRO A 101 4.22 3.66 14.68
C PRO A 101 4.44 4.46 15.97
N LEU A 102 5.67 4.88 16.28
CA LEU A 102 6.02 5.55 17.53
C LEU A 102 5.79 7.07 17.47
N ALA A 103 5.71 7.65 16.27
CA ALA A 103 5.40 9.08 16.09
C ALA A 103 3.93 9.41 16.37
N ARG A 104 3.58 9.50 17.67
CA ARG A 104 2.19 9.69 18.14
C ARG A 104 1.51 10.94 17.56
N GLU A 105 2.18 12.09 17.55
CA GLU A 105 1.59 13.34 17.07
C GLU A 105 1.25 13.30 15.58
N ARG A 106 2.19 12.78 14.77
CA ARG A 106 1.96 12.53 13.35
C ARG A 106 0.79 11.57 13.13
N ASN A 107 0.71 10.51 13.93
CA ASN A 107 -0.36 9.53 13.80
C ASN A 107 -1.73 10.15 14.17
N LEU A 108 -1.80 10.97 15.23
CA LEU A 108 -2.99 11.73 15.61
C LEU A 108 -3.41 12.75 14.53
N PHE A 109 -2.44 13.41 13.89
CA PHE A 109 -2.70 14.29 12.75
C PHE A 109 -3.44 13.55 11.64
N TRP A 110 -2.91 12.40 11.22
CA TRP A 110 -3.50 11.63 10.13
C TRP A 110 -4.82 10.96 10.52
N ASP A 111 -4.95 10.48 11.76
CA ASP A 111 -6.22 9.99 12.31
C ASP A 111 -7.29 11.07 12.28
N TYR A 112 -6.95 12.30 12.67
CA TYR A 112 -7.86 13.44 12.58
C TYR A 112 -8.25 13.73 11.13
N VAL A 113 -7.31 13.74 10.19
CA VAL A 113 -7.60 14.01 8.77
C VAL A 113 -8.62 13.00 8.23
N VAL A 114 -8.44 11.71 8.49
CA VAL A 114 -9.29 10.65 7.91
C VAL A 114 -10.52 10.31 8.75
N LYS A 115 -10.69 10.96 9.92
CA LYS A 115 -11.81 10.70 10.83
C LYS A 115 -13.16 10.87 10.16
N GLY A 116 -13.99 9.83 10.25
CA GLY A 116 -15.35 9.80 9.70
C GLY A 116 -15.44 9.22 8.29
N LEU A 117 -14.31 9.00 7.61
CA LEU A 117 -14.31 8.27 6.34
C LEU A 117 -14.63 6.79 6.58
N ARG A 118 -15.43 6.21 5.68
CA ARG A 118 -15.73 4.77 5.66
C ARG A 118 -14.96 4.10 4.52
N PRO A 119 -14.56 2.82 4.67
CA PRO A 119 -14.00 2.04 3.58
C PRO A 119 -14.97 1.99 2.39
N VAL A 120 -14.43 1.95 1.17
CA VAL A 120 -15.23 1.70 -0.04
C VAL A 120 -15.50 0.22 -0.24
N GLU A 121 -16.38 -0.12 -1.17
CA GLU A 121 -16.48 -1.49 -1.68
C GLU A 121 -15.15 -1.94 -2.29
N ALA A 122 -14.89 -3.25 -2.14
CA ALA A 122 -13.64 -3.88 -2.55
C ALA A 122 -13.34 -3.61 -4.04
N GLN A 123 -12.27 -2.86 -4.30
CA GLN A 123 -11.82 -2.52 -5.64
C GLN A 123 -10.30 -2.41 -5.71
N PHE A 124 -9.71 -2.48 -6.90
CA PHE A 124 -8.28 -2.22 -7.04
C PHE A 124 -7.98 -0.75 -6.74
N TYR A 125 -6.89 -0.51 -6.00
CA TYR A 125 -6.42 0.84 -5.75
C TYR A 125 -6.04 1.54 -7.05
N PHE A 126 -5.17 0.87 -7.82
CA PHE A 126 -4.68 1.32 -9.11
C PHE A 126 -5.67 0.93 -10.23
N ARG A 127 -6.18 1.91 -10.97
CA ARG A 127 -7.27 1.68 -11.94
C ARG A 127 -6.82 0.84 -13.16
N ASP A 128 -5.60 1.05 -13.65
CA ASP A 128 -5.12 0.42 -14.89
C ASP A 128 -3.91 -0.50 -14.73
N LEU A 129 -3.44 -0.71 -13.49
CA LEU A 129 -2.25 -1.54 -13.23
C LEU A 129 -2.53 -3.05 -13.29
N TYR A 130 -3.79 -3.45 -13.15
CA TYR A 130 -4.19 -4.85 -13.02
C TYR A 130 -5.11 -5.27 -14.17
N PRO A 131 -4.57 -5.86 -15.26
CA PRO A 131 -5.42 -6.42 -16.31
C PRO A 131 -6.39 -7.45 -15.72
N LEU A 132 -7.67 -7.36 -16.10
CA LEU A 132 -8.72 -8.24 -15.60
C LEU A 132 -8.36 -9.72 -15.82
N GLY A 133 -8.57 -10.54 -14.79
CA GLY A 133 -8.25 -11.97 -14.83
C GLY A 133 -6.75 -12.32 -14.77
N SER A 134 -5.84 -11.34 -14.79
CA SER A 134 -4.40 -11.59 -14.72
C SER A 134 -3.99 -12.26 -13.39
N ARG A 135 -2.87 -12.99 -13.41
CA ARG A 135 -2.28 -13.55 -12.19
C ARG A 135 -2.01 -12.46 -11.14
N LEU A 136 -1.61 -11.27 -11.59
CA LEU A 136 -1.34 -10.15 -10.69
C LEU A 136 -2.63 -9.63 -10.04
N ALA A 137 -3.71 -9.49 -10.79
CA ALA A 137 -5.02 -9.10 -10.26
C ALA A 137 -5.53 -10.13 -9.23
N GLN A 138 -5.39 -11.43 -9.53
CA GLN A 138 -5.77 -12.50 -8.61
C GLN A 138 -4.94 -12.49 -7.32
N ARG A 139 -3.64 -12.18 -7.43
CA ARG A 139 -2.78 -12.00 -6.26
C ARG A 139 -3.22 -10.79 -5.46
N ALA A 140 -3.43 -9.62 -6.09
CA ALA A 140 -3.87 -8.42 -5.40
C ALA A 140 -5.20 -8.63 -4.66
N ALA A 141 -6.15 -9.38 -5.25
CA ALA A 141 -7.41 -9.71 -4.59
C ALA A 141 -7.27 -10.61 -3.35
N ARG A 142 -6.22 -11.44 -3.26
CA ARG A 142 -6.05 -12.43 -2.19
C ARG A 142 -4.94 -12.12 -1.20
N GLU A 143 -3.96 -11.33 -1.62
CA GLU A 143 -2.68 -11.10 -0.94
C GLU A 143 -2.43 -9.60 -0.68
N SER A 144 -3.48 -8.77 -0.77
CA SER A 144 -3.39 -7.31 -0.59
C SER A 144 -2.77 -6.94 0.75
N LEU A 145 -2.02 -5.83 0.75
CA LEU A 145 -1.51 -5.20 1.97
C LEU A 145 -2.67 -4.64 2.81
N ALA A 146 -2.48 -4.62 4.13
CA ALA A 146 -3.47 -4.21 5.11
C ALA A 146 -3.82 -2.72 4.98
N GLU A 147 -2.86 -1.89 4.59
CA GLU A 147 -3.06 -0.45 4.37
C GLU A 147 -4.09 -0.17 3.27
N PHE A 148 -4.08 -0.97 2.20
CA PHE A 148 -5.12 -0.91 1.16
C PHE A 148 -6.44 -1.52 1.66
N LYS A 149 -6.40 -2.73 2.26
CA LYS A 149 -7.61 -3.45 2.71
C LYS A 149 -8.42 -2.64 3.72
N ARG A 150 -7.75 -1.94 4.64
CA ARG A 150 -8.38 -1.07 5.66
C ARG A 150 -9.35 -0.07 5.05
N TRP A 151 -9.11 0.36 3.81
CA TRP A 151 -9.87 1.38 3.11
C TRP A 151 -10.74 0.85 1.97
N GLY A 152 -10.87 -0.48 1.84
CA GLY A 152 -11.66 -1.11 0.78
C GLY A 152 -10.90 -1.30 -0.53
N PHE A 153 -9.57 -1.11 -0.52
CA PHE A 153 -8.75 -1.26 -1.71
C PHE A 153 -7.95 -2.56 -1.74
N LEU A 154 -7.59 -2.98 -2.94
CA LEU A 154 -6.73 -4.11 -3.24
C LEU A 154 -5.43 -3.60 -3.89
N GLY A 155 -4.28 -3.95 -3.31
CA GLY A 155 -2.98 -3.53 -3.79
C GLY A 155 -1.84 -4.32 -3.15
N LEU A 156 -0.81 -4.61 -3.94
CA LEU A 156 0.40 -5.34 -3.50
C LEU A 156 1.62 -4.43 -3.33
N SER A 157 1.53 -3.18 -3.79
CA SER A 157 2.67 -2.28 -3.86
C SER A 157 3.05 -1.80 -2.47
N ARG A 158 4.21 -2.25 -1.99
CA ARG A 158 4.88 -1.64 -0.85
C ARG A 158 5.40 -0.27 -1.24
N ILE A 159 5.50 0.62 -0.27
CA ILE A 159 5.89 2.01 -0.50
C ILE A 159 7.25 2.25 0.11
N VAL A 160 8.22 2.74 -0.69
CA VAL A 160 9.51 3.16 -0.16
C VAL A 160 9.31 4.44 0.65
N ILE A 161 9.64 4.39 1.93
CA ILE A 161 9.51 5.53 2.86
C ILE A 161 10.80 6.34 2.91
N ASP A 162 11.94 5.65 2.84
CA ASP A 162 13.24 6.29 2.77
C ASP A 162 14.09 5.68 1.67
N PRO A 163 14.24 6.38 0.53
CA PRO A 163 15.13 6.01 -0.56
C PRO A 163 16.58 5.77 -0.16
N ALA A 164 17.10 6.48 0.86
CA ALA A 164 18.50 6.36 1.27
C ALA A 164 18.77 5.01 1.95
N THR A 165 17.87 4.59 2.84
CA THR A 165 17.96 3.31 3.55
C THR A 165 17.23 2.17 2.84
N ARG A 166 16.49 2.47 1.76
CA ARG A 166 15.55 1.56 1.06
C ARG A 166 14.50 0.96 1.99
N GLN A 167 14.16 1.67 3.06
CA GLN A 167 13.11 1.25 3.97
C GLN A 167 11.76 1.35 3.25
N ALA A 168 10.97 0.29 3.31
CA ALA A 168 9.64 0.22 2.71
C ALA A 168 8.56 -0.11 3.75
N ALA A 169 7.41 0.54 3.65
CA ALA A 169 6.20 0.25 4.43
C ALA A 169 5.24 -0.65 3.65
N GLY A 170 4.34 -1.29 4.40
CA GLY A 170 3.39 -2.27 3.89
C GLY A 170 3.37 -3.49 4.78
N THR A 171 2.17 -3.83 5.26
CA THR A 171 1.97 -4.93 6.19
C THR A 171 1.00 -5.96 5.60
N TRP A 172 1.28 -7.23 5.81
CA TRP A 172 0.38 -8.31 5.42
C TRP A 172 -0.41 -8.79 6.64
N ASP A 173 -1.73 -8.72 6.56
CA ASP A 173 -2.59 -9.36 7.55
C ASP A 173 -2.47 -10.89 7.50
N GLN A 174 -3.00 -11.57 8.52
CA GLN A 174 -2.87 -13.01 8.64
C GLN A 174 -3.47 -13.78 7.46
N GLU A 175 -4.57 -13.29 6.89
CA GLU A 175 -5.24 -13.91 5.75
C GLU A 175 -4.36 -13.83 4.49
N SER A 176 -3.87 -12.63 4.16
CA SER A 176 -2.96 -12.39 3.05
C SER A 176 -1.70 -13.24 3.19
N ARG A 177 -1.13 -13.33 4.40
CA ARG A 177 0.02 -14.19 4.70
C ARG A 177 -0.25 -15.67 4.45
N HIS A 178 -1.40 -16.18 4.90
CA HIS A 178 -1.80 -17.56 4.63
C HIS A 178 -2.01 -17.82 3.13
N ASN A 179 -2.58 -16.86 2.40
CA ASN A 179 -2.80 -16.98 0.96
C ASN A 179 -1.47 -17.03 0.19
N ILE A 180 -0.50 -16.19 0.57
CA ILE A 180 0.87 -16.24 0.04
C ILE A 180 1.48 -17.63 0.27
N LEU A 181 1.44 -18.15 1.50
CA LEU A 181 1.98 -19.47 1.81
C LEU A 181 1.30 -20.58 1.00
N LYS A 182 -0.04 -20.58 0.90
CA LYS A 182 -0.79 -21.55 0.09
C LYS A 182 -0.36 -21.50 -1.38
N ARG A 183 -0.18 -20.31 -1.94
CA ARG A 183 0.34 -20.15 -3.31
C ARG A 183 1.75 -20.71 -3.44
N LEU A 184 2.66 -20.33 -2.55
CA LEU A 184 4.04 -20.82 -2.55
C LEU A 184 4.09 -22.36 -2.46
N PHE A 185 3.27 -22.98 -1.60
CA PHE A 185 3.18 -24.44 -1.53
C PHE A 185 2.65 -25.07 -2.80
N ARG A 186 1.65 -24.46 -3.45
CA ARG A 186 1.11 -24.94 -4.73
C ARG A 186 2.14 -24.86 -5.86
N GLU A 187 2.97 -23.82 -5.86
CA GLU A 187 3.98 -23.59 -6.90
C GLU A 187 5.24 -24.43 -6.72
N LYS A 188 5.73 -24.57 -5.47
CA LYS A 188 7.01 -25.23 -5.18
C LYS A 188 6.88 -26.64 -4.59
N GLY A 189 5.72 -27.00 -4.06
CA GLY A 189 5.47 -28.26 -3.33
C GLY A 189 6.10 -28.30 -1.92
N THR A 190 7.36 -27.86 -1.81
CA THR A 190 8.10 -27.73 -0.55
C THR A 190 8.63 -26.31 -0.38
N LEU A 191 8.76 -25.83 0.85
CA LEU A 191 9.23 -24.46 1.15
C LEU A 191 10.29 -24.42 2.23
N GLN A 192 11.36 -23.68 2.04
CA GLN A 192 12.18 -23.22 3.15
C GLN A 192 11.55 -21.97 3.77
N ILE A 193 11.83 -21.70 5.05
CA ILE A 193 11.35 -20.47 5.69
C ILE A 193 11.90 -19.21 5.01
N SER A 194 13.11 -19.30 4.44
CA SER A 194 13.74 -18.25 3.64
C SER A 194 12.94 -17.92 2.37
N ASP A 195 12.30 -18.90 1.74
CA ASP A 195 11.43 -18.66 0.58
C ASP A 195 10.26 -17.76 0.96
N TYR A 196 9.61 -18.09 2.09
CA TYR A 196 8.48 -17.31 2.58
C TYR A 196 8.90 -15.91 3.00
N LEU A 197 9.96 -15.79 3.79
CA LEU A 197 10.50 -14.50 4.21
C LEU A 197 10.95 -13.64 3.03
N LYS A 198 11.48 -14.23 1.95
CA LYS A 198 11.83 -13.50 0.73
C LYS A 198 10.59 -12.99 0.00
N GLU A 199 9.52 -13.78 -0.07
CA GLU A 199 8.26 -13.39 -0.74
C GLU A 199 7.58 -12.20 -0.06
N ILE A 200 7.70 -12.10 1.26
CA ILE A 200 7.19 -10.96 2.06
C ILE A 200 8.28 -9.92 2.35
N GLU A 201 9.39 -9.99 1.63
CA GLU A 201 10.50 -9.03 1.69
C GLU A 201 11.01 -8.74 3.13
N GLN A 202 11.13 -9.80 3.93
CA GLN A 202 11.71 -9.79 5.29
C GLN A 202 10.97 -8.90 6.31
N THR A 203 9.70 -8.59 6.07
CA THR A 203 8.89 -7.76 6.99
C THR A 203 8.43 -8.46 8.26
N LEU A 204 8.57 -9.79 8.34
CA LEU A 204 8.22 -10.57 9.52
C LEU A 204 9.44 -11.17 10.17
N SER A 205 9.35 -11.31 11.50
CA SER A 205 10.31 -12.12 12.23
C SER A 205 10.22 -13.58 11.81
N ARG A 206 11.34 -14.29 11.92
CA ARG A 206 11.39 -15.74 11.73
C ARG A 206 10.40 -16.48 12.64
N GLN A 207 10.17 -15.98 13.85
CA GLN A 207 9.23 -16.57 14.79
C GLN A 207 7.79 -16.48 14.27
N GLN A 208 7.38 -15.32 13.74
CA GLN A 208 6.05 -15.16 13.15
C GLN A 208 5.88 -16.06 11.93
N ALA A 209 6.89 -16.13 11.05
CA ALA A 209 6.85 -17.02 9.90
C ALA A 209 6.71 -18.51 10.28
N LEU A 210 7.33 -18.94 11.38
CA LEU A 210 7.13 -20.30 11.93
C LEU A 210 5.71 -20.51 12.47
N LEU A 211 5.12 -19.50 13.12
CA LEU A 211 3.73 -19.56 13.58
C LEU A 211 2.76 -19.67 12.41
N ASP A 212 2.97 -18.90 11.34
CA ASP A 212 2.13 -18.95 10.13
C ASP A 212 2.26 -20.31 9.39
N LEU A 213 3.43 -20.93 9.38
CA LEU A 213 3.61 -22.28 8.83
C LEU A 213 2.88 -23.34 9.68
N LYS A 214 2.94 -23.21 11.01
CA LYS A 214 2.25 -24.11 11.95
C LYS A 214 0.74 -23.95 11.88
N SER A 215 0.21 -22.73 11.73
CA SER A 215 -1.23 -22.47 11.60
C SER A 215 -1.82 -23.16 10.36
N LEU A 216 -1.05 -23.27 9.27
CA LEU A 216 -1.40 -24.03 8.08
C LEU A 216 -1.21 -25.55 8.22
N LYS A 217 -0.86 -26.05 9.42
CA LYS A 217 -0.57 -27.46 9.70
C LYS A 217 0.57 -28.02 8.82
N ALA A 218 1.51 -27.17 8.41
CA ALA A 218 2.66 -27.59 7.61
C ALA A 218 3.64 -28.45 8.43
N LYS A 219 4.09 -29.51 7.78
CA LYS A 219 5.13 -30.49 8.16
C LYS A 219 6.56 -29.98 8.02
N GLN A 220 7.31 -29.75 9.10
CA GLN A 220 8.78 -29.64 8.95
C GLN A 220 9.39 -31.02 8.66
N LYS A 221 10.26 -31.08 7.64
CA LYS A 221 11.09 -32.23 7.29
C LYS A 221 12.56 -31.79 7.23
N GLY A 222 13.46 -32.65 7.68
CA GLY A 222 14.90 -32.33 7.82
C GLY A 222 15.22 -31.56 9.10
N LYS A 223 16.50 -31.25 9.31
CA LYS A 223 17.03 -30.53 10.48
C LYS A 223 17.92 -29.36 10.03
N GLY A 224 18.05 -28.33 10.87
CA GLY A 224 18.97 -27.22 10.62
C GLY A 224 18.62 -26.38 9.38
N ARG A 225 19.64 -25.94 8.64
CA ARG A 225 19.50 -25.05 7.46
C ARG A 225 18.82 -25.70 6.25
N SER A 226 18.82 -27.03 6.16
CA SER A 226 18.16 -27.78 5.08
C SER A 226 16.71 -28.17 5.39
N ALA A 227 16.19 -27.73 6.54
CA ALA A 227 14.81 -28.02 6.89
C ALA A 227 13.84 -27.33 5.92
N HIS A 228 12.91 -28.10 5.40
CA HIS A 228 11.86 -27.64 4.50
C HIS A 228 10.49 -28.02 5.07
N TRP A 229 9.48 -27.30 4.63
CA TRP A 229 8.11 -27.46 5.05
C TRP A 229 7.31 -28.06 3.90
N ILE A 230 6.37 -28.93 4.26
CA ILE A 230 5.39 -29.53 3.35
C ILE A 230 3.99 -29.27 3.88
N LEU A 231 3.10 -28.78 3.02
CA LEU A 231 1.68 -28.74 3.33
C LEU A 231 1.15 -30.16 3.12
N ARG A 232 0.57 -30.79 4.16
CA ARG A 232 -0.11 -32.07 3.95
C ARG A 232 -1.23 -31.85 2.92
N PRO A 233 -1.32 -32.67 1.86
CA PRO A 233 -2.50 -32.62 1.01
C PRO A 233 -3.73 -32.85 1.91
N ALA A 234 -4.81 -32.11 1.65
CA ALA A 234 -6.09 -32.41 2.28
C ALA A 234 -6.37 -33.91 2.07
N PRO A 235 -6.88 -34.64 3.08
CA PRO A 235 -7.29 -36.02 2.86
C PRO A 235 -8.20 -36.02 1.64
N ARG A 236 -7.82 -36.78 0.61
CA ARG A 236 -8.70 -36.98 -0.55
C ARG A 236 -10.00 -37.50 0.04
N GLY A 237 -11.08 -36.74 -0.11
CA GLY A 237 -12.40 -37.25 0.23
C GLY A 237 -12.57 -38.56 -0.50
N SER A 238 -12.77 -39.63 0.25
CA SER A 238 -13.31 -40.88 -0.24
C SER A 238 -14.72 -40.58 -0.73
N GLY A 239 -14.81 -40.17 -1.99
CA GLY A 239 -16.03 -40.27 -2.79
C GLY A 239 -16.10 -41.64 -3.43
#